data_AF-A0A177ELJ6-F1
#
_entry.id   AF-A0A177ELJ6-F1
#
_cell.length_a   1.000
_cell.length_b   1.000
_cell.length_c   1.000
_cell.angle_alpha   90.00
_cell.angle_beta   90.00
_cell.angle_gamma   90.00
#
_symmetry.space_group_name_H-M   'P 1'
#
loop_
_entity.id
_entity.type
_entity.pdbx_description
1 polymer ?
#
loop_
_entity_poly.entity_id
_entity_poly.type
_entity_poly.pdbx_seq_one_letter_code
_entity_poly.pdbx_strand_id
1 'polypeptide(L)'
;MGEAEEIRRKRRLSSEEETRKANKVKHLIDKMFCKRCLVHLRITNCFSCKCSGVFCSKHRYSDEHGCTYDYQLENRLRLEKENPKILPSTISHN
;
A
#
# COMPACT_ATOMS: atom_id res chain seq x y z
N MET A 1 -24.07 -45.57 1.35
CA MET A 1 -23.34 -45.25 0.10
C MET A 1 -22.98 -43.76 -0.03
N GLY A 2 -23.77 -42.81 0.51
CA GLY A 2 -23.53 -41.37 0.32
C GLY A 2 -22.38 -40.75 1.14
N GLU A 3 -22.09 -41.26 2.34
CA GLU A 3 -21.11 -40.66 3.26
C GLU A 3 -19.66 -40.72 2.74
N ALA A 4 -19.28 -41.83 2.11
CA ALA A 4 -17.96 -41.99 1.48
C ALA A 4 -17.78 -41.09 0.23
N GLU A 5 -18.87 -40.68 -0.43
CA GLU A 5 -18.82 -39.73 -1.54
C GLU A 5 -18.72 -38.29 -1.03
N GLU A 6 -19.42 -37.97 0.06
CA GLU A 6 -19.35 -36.66 0.72
C GLU A 6 -17.94 -36.37 1.29
N ILE A 7 -17.30 -37.36 1.92
CA ILE A 7 -15.92 -37.25 2.39
C ILE A 7 -14.96 -36.97 1.23
N ARG A 8 -15.16 -37.61 0.08
CA ARG A 8 -14.36 -37.37 -1.14
C ARG A 8 -14.57 -35.95 -1.68
N ARG A 9 -15.82 -35.44 -1.70
CA ARG A 9 -16.12 -34.05 -2.10
C ARG A 9 -15.47 -33.02 -1.15
N LYS A 10 -15.56 -33.24 0.17
CA LYS A 10 -14.92 -32.36 1.17
C LYS A 10 -13.41 -32.30 1.00
N ARG A 11 -12.75 -33.45 0.73
CA ARG A 11 -11.30 -33.49 0.45
C ARG A 11 -10.92 -32.70 -0.81
N ARG A 12 -11.71 -32.79 -1.88
CA ARG A 12 -11.47 -32.02 -3.11
C ARG A 12 -11.61 -30.51 -2.88
N LEU A 13 -12.68 -30.08 -2.21
CA LEU A 13 -12.91 -28.66 -1.86
C LEU A 13 -11.76 -28.11 -1.02
N SER A 14 -11.31 -28.88 -0.02
CA SER A 14 -10.15 -28.52 0.81
C SER A 14 -8.88 -28.32 -0.04
N SER A 15 -8.62 -29.23 -0.98
CA SER A 15 -7.44 -29.15 -1.86
C SER A 15 -7.49 -27.95 -2.81
N GLU A 16 -8.67 -27.64 -3.38
CA GLU A 16 -8.87 -26.48 -4.24
C GLU A 16 -8.65 -25.16 -3.48
N GLU A 17 -9.09 -25.06 -2.22
CA GLU A 17 -8.82 -23.90 -1.37
C GLU A 17 -7.33 -23.71 -1.04
N GLU A 18 -6.60 -24.79 -0.78
CA GLU A 18 -5.16 -24.74 -0.54
C GLU A 18 -4.40 -24.21 -1.76
N THR A 19 -4.75 -24.68 -2.97
CA THR A 19 -4.13 -24.17 -4.21
C THR A 19 -4.42 -22.68 -4.43
N ARG A 20 -5.65 -22.22 -4.13
CA ARG A 20 -6.02 -20.79 -4.21
C ARG A 20 -5.21 -19.95 -3.23
N LYS A 21 -5.05 -20.42 -1.99
CA LYS A 21 -4.23 -19.75 -0.96
C LYS A 21 -2.77 -19.68 -1.40
N ALA A 22 -2.20 -20.77 -1.88
CA ALA A 22 -0.82 -20.82 -2.37
C ALA A 22 -0.58 -19.86 -3.55
N ASN A 23 -1.50 -19.83 -4.53
CA ASN A 23 -1.41 -18.91 -5.67
C ASN A 23 -1.52 -17.45 -5.23
N LYS A 24 -2.39 -17.14 -4.26
CA LYS A 24 -2.49 -15.78 -3.70
C LYS A 24 -1.18 -15.35 -3.04
N VAL A 25 -0.54 -16.21 -2.25
CA VAL A 25 0.75 -15.91 -1.60
C VAL A 25 1.85 -15.71 -2.64
N LYS A 26 1.93 -16.56 -3.66
CA LYS A 26 2.89 -16.40 -4.77
C LYS A 26 2.71 -15.04 -5.47
N HIS A 27 1.48 -14.67 -5.78
CA HIS A 27 1.20 -13.38 -6.43
C HIS A 27 1.54 -12.15 -5.55
N LEU A 28 1.47 -12.30 -4.23
CA LEU A 28 1.88 -11.24 -3.29
C LEU A 28 3.40 -11.08 -3.27
N ILE A 29 4.14 -12.19 -3.25
CA ILE A 29 5.63 -12.19 -3.26
C ILE A 29 6.16 -11.61 -4.57
N ASP A 30 5.53 -11.97 -5.69
CA ASP A 30 5.92 -11.50 -7.04
C ASP A 30 5.67 -10.00 -7.24
N LYS A 31 4.81 -9.37 -6.41
CA LYS A 31 4.59 -7.92 -6.40
C LYS A 31 5.56 -7.14 -5.51
N MET A 32 6.43 -7.81 -4.76
CA MET A 32 7.42 -7.14 -3.88
C MET A 32 8.69 -6.79 -4.65
N PHE A 33 8.63 -5.97 -5.68
CA PHE A 33 9.83 -5.47 -6.38
C PHE A 33 9.86 -3.95 -6.40
N CYS A 34 11.07 -3.39 -6.46
CA CYS A 34 11.27 -1.96 -6.60
C CYS A 34 10.80 -1.52 -7.99
N LYS A 35 9.82 -0.60 -8.08
CA LYS A 35 9.37 -0.10 -9.40
C LYS A 35 10.46 0.68 -10.17
N ARG A 36 11.52 1.15 -9.48
CA ARG A 36 12.61 1.91 -10.08
C ARG A 36 13.76 1.04 -10.60
N CYS A 37 14.18 0.03 -9.83
CA CYS A 37 15.32 -0.83 -10.16
C CYS A 37 14.98 -2.29 -10.42
N LEU A 38 13.71 -2.69 -10.28
CA LEU A 38 13.20 -4.04 -10.51
C LEU A 38 13.83 -5.14 -9.63
N VAL A 39 14.55 -4.74 -8.58
CA VAL A 39 15.12 -5.67 -7.59
C VAL A 39 14.01 -6.17 -6.67
N HIS A 40 13.98 -7.49 -6.43
CA HIS A 40 13.07 -8.12 -5.46
C HIS A 40 13.35 -7.64 -4.03
N LEU A 41 12.30 -7.28 -3.33
CA LEU A 41 12.33 -6.66 -2.02
C LEU A 41 11.97 -7.68 -0.95
N ARG A 42 12.79 -7.70 0.11
CA ARG A 42 12.41 -8.35 1.36
C ARG A 42 11.42 -7.47 2.12
N ILE A 43 10.65 -8.08 3.02
CA ILE A 43 9.67 -7.39 3.87
C ILE A 43 10.30 -6.19 4.60
N THR A 44 11.56 -6.30 5.02
CA THR A 44 12.30 -5.22 5.72
C THR A 44 12.68 -4.02 4.84
N ASN A 45 12.88 -4.24 3.53
CA ASN A 45 13.34 -3.23 2.58
C ASN A 45 12.23 -2.82 1.60
N CYS A 46 10.98 -2.98 2.00
CA CYS A 46 9.79 -2.71 1.19
C CYS A 46 9.12 -1.42 1.69
N PHE A 47 9.34 -0.32 0.97
CA PHE A 47 8.73 0.99 1.30
C PHE A 47 7.66 1.34 0.29
N SER A 48 6.44 1.61 0.78
CA SER A 48 5.34 2.11 -0.06
C SER A 48 5.44 3.63 -0.20
N CYS A 49 5.21 4.12 -1.42
CA CYS A 49 5.08 5.53 -1.73
C CYS A 49 3.62 5.89 -2.07
N LYS A 50 3.24 7.16 -1.92
CA LYS A 50 1.90 7.67 -2.25
C LYS A 50 1.55 7.53 -3.73
N CYS A 51 2.56 7.47 -4.61
CA CYS A 51 2.36 7.17 -6.04
C CYS A 51 1.97 5.71 -6.34
N SER A 52 1.51 4.93 -5.33
CA SER A 52 1.16 3.50 -5.42
C SER A 52 2.34 2.58 -5.81
N GLY A 53 3.58 3.06 -5.67
CA GLY A 53 4.79 2.30 -5.91
C GLY A 53 5.37 1.67 -4.65
N VAL A 54 6.11 0.58 -4.84
CA VAL A 54 6.93 -0.05 -3.80
C VAL A 54 8.39 0.10 -4.22
N PHE A 55 9.24 0.48 -3.28
CA PHE A 55 10.64 0.83 -3.53
C PHE A 55 11.59 0.26 -2.47
N CYS A 56 12.86 0.09 -2.83
CA CYS A 56 13.92 -0.26 -1.88
C CYS A 56 14.37 0.97 -1.08
N SER A 57 15.23 0.78 -0.07
CA SER A 57 15.77 1.85 0.77
C SER A 57 16.45 2.98 -0.01
N LYS A 58 17.00 2.69 -1.21
CA LYS A 58 17.68 3.65 -2.10
C LYS A 58 16.76 4.36 -3.10
N HIS A 59 15.48 4.01 -3.17
CA HIS A 59 14.52 4.68 -4.05
C HIS A 59 13.26 5.07 -3.29
N ARG A 60 13.38 5.12 -1.96
CA ARG A 60 12.28 5.41 -1.05
C ARG A 60 11.83 6.86 -1.20
N TYR A 61 12.77 7.76 -1.47
CA TYR A 61 12.50 9.19 -1.56
C TYR A 61 11.92 9.55 -2.93
N SER A 62 11.05 10.56 -2.95
CA SER A 62 10.30 11.00 -4.14
C SER A 62 11.21 11.40 -5.30
N ASP A 63 12.36 11.97 -5.00
CA ASP A 63 13.35 12.46 -5.96
C ASP A 63 14.05 11.31 -6.71
N GLU A 64 14.25 10.17 -6.05
CA GLU A 64 15.03 9.05 -6.60
C GLU A 64 14.23 8.22 -7.62
N HIS A 65 12.90 8.22 -7.52
CA HIS A 65 12.02 7.45 -8.40
C HIS A 65 11.16 8.31 -9.33
N GLY A 66 11.33 9.63 -9.33
CA GLY A 66 10.54 10.53 -10.16
C GLY A 66 9.05 10.46 -9.81
N CYS A 67 8.73 10.62 -8.51
CA CYS A 67 7.37 10.48 -8.01
C CYS A 67 6.39 11.42 -8.74
N THR A 68 5.32 10.85 -9.31
CA THR A 68 4.26 11.60 -9.99
C THR A 68 3.15 12.09 -9.05
N TYR A 69 3.37 12.02 -7.74
CA TYR A 69 2.36 12.38 -6.74
C TYR A 69 2.49 13.87 -6.36
N ASP A 70 1.39 14.62 -6.47
CA ASP A 70 1.34 16.05 -6.18
C ASP A 70 1.26 16.36 -4.67
N TYR A 71 2.38 16.22 -3.96
CA TYR A 71 2.48 16.57 -2.54
C TYR A 71 2.10 18.03 -2.25
N GLN A 72 2.34 18.94 -3.20
CA GLN A 72 2.06 20.35 -3.02
C GLN A 72 0.56 20.63 -2.91
N LEU A 73 -0.25 19.98 -3.75
CA LEU A 73 -1.70 20.14 -3.74
C LEU A 73 -2.29 19.56 -2.45
N GLU A 74 -1.86 18.35 -2.06
CA GLU A 74 -2.30 17.72 -0.81
C GLU A 74 -1.97 18.60 0.41
N ASN A 75 -0.73 19.11 0.47
CA ASN A 75 -0.30 19.97 1.56
C ASN A 75 -1.08 21.28 1.62
N ARG A 76 -1.39 21.89 0.47
CA ARG A 76 -2.22 23.09 0.41
C ARG A 76 -3.61 22.84 0.97
N LEU A 77 -4.29 21.80 0.48
CA LEU A 77 -5.62 21.43 0.95
C LEU A 77 -5.64 21.12 2.45
N ARG A 78 -4.58 20.47 2.95
CA ARG A 78 -4.45 20.17 4.38
C ARG A 78 -4.25 21.44 5.20
N LEU A 79 -3.38 22.34 4.78
CA LEU A 79 -3.16 23.63 5.43
C LEU A 79 -4.42 24.50 5.41
N GLU A 80 -5.15 24.55 4.29
CA GLU A 80 -6.41 25.29 4.17
C GLU A 80 -7.47 24.79 5.15
N LYS A 81 -7.51 23.46 5.37
CA LYS A 81 -8.43 22.85 6.34
C LYS A 81 -8.01 23.10 7.78
N GLU A 82 -6.72 23.08 8.07
CA GLU A 82 -6.18 23.20 9.44
C GLU A 82 -5.95 24.64 9.89
N ASN A 83 -5.97 25.63 9.00
CA ASN A 83 -5.77 27.03 9.37
C ASN A 83 -7.05 27.61 10.01
N PRO A 84 -7.10 27.82 11.35
CA PRO A 84 -8.23 28.53 11.94
C PRO A 84 -8.23 29.96 11.40
N LYS A 85 -9.39 30.41 10.90
CA LYS A 85 -9.57 31.80 10.48
C LYS A 85 -9.51 32.70 11.72
N ILE A 86 -8.32 33.15 12.06
CA ILE A 86 -8.12 34.19 13.07
C ILE A 86 -8.78 35.46 12.56
N LEU A 87 -9.97 35.76 13.10
CA LEU A 87 -10.56 37.08 12.96
C LEU A 87 -9.68 38.07 13.74
N PRO A 88 -9.33 39.23 13.18
CA PRO A 88 -8.56 40.22 13.92
C PRO A 88 -9.44 40.77 15.05
N SER A 89 -9.27 40.25 16.26
CA SER A 89 -9.61 41.02 17.45
C SER A 89 -8.54 42.08 17.58
N THR A 90 -8.80 43.26 17.00
CA THR A 90 -7.98 44.46 17.25
C THR A 90 -7.76 44.57 18.75
N ILE A 91 -6.52 44.37 19.19
CA ILE A 91 -6.12 44.54 20.58
C ILE A 91 -6.13 46.05 20.81
N SER A 92 -7.28 46.54 21.28
CA SER A 92 -7.47 47.90 21.76
C SER A 92 -6.63 48.06 23.03
N HIS A 93 -5.43 48.62 22.89
CA HIS A 93 -4.69 49.12 24.04
C HIS A 93 -5.37 50.41 24.49
N ASN A 94 -5.92 50.37 25.71
CA ASN A 94 -6.53 51.50 26.40
C ASN A 94 -5.46 52.31 27.15
#